data_AF-A0A0S2F4W2-F1
#
_entry.id   AF-A0A0S2F4W2-F1
#
_cell.length_a   1.000
_cell.length_b   1.000
_cell.length_c   1.000
_cell.angle_alpha   90.00
_cell.angle_beta   90.00
_cell.angle_gamma   90.00
#
_symmetry.space_group_name_H-M   'P 1'
#
loop_
_entity.id
_entity.type
_entity.pdbx_description
1 polymer ?
#
loop_
_entity_poly.entity_id
_entity_poly.type
_entity_poly.pdbx_seq_one_letter_code
_entity_poly.pdbx_strand_id
1 'polypeptide(L)'
;MNNNAAFAEAQLRSLSDCLERVLLSITPDEEAENCLTLFACYGLASVLAERTITFRTNRLGGDVLERLVEGCRQELAPLEWGGDKAKGRLAKRLVPSEISEDEMTLRWLLSTIERYLEGLEPEYVALPVHQLRRAVRDVRLMQVWDVIDAGYQPKLRLALRHLESAIVGAECAPRN
;
A
#
# COMPACT_ATOMS: atom_id res chain seq x y z
N MET A 1 -13.57 21.09 11.86
CA MET A 1 -12.51 20.20 11.34
C MET A 1 -11.46 21.07 10.67
N ASN A 2 -10.18 20.81 10.93
CA ASN A 2 -9.08 21.63 10.43
C ASN A 2 -8.83 21.24 8.96
N ASN A 3 -9.04 22.15 8.00
CA ASN A 3 -8.94 21.86 6.56
C ASN A 3 -7.59 21.25 6.16
N ASN A 4 -6.51 21.61 6.86
CA ASN A 4 -5.17 21.07 6.63
C ASN A 4 -5.05 19.58 6.99
N ALA A 5 -5.82 19.09 7.97
CA ALA A 5 -5.76 17.68 8.37
C ALA A 5 -6.42 16.77 7.34
N ALA A 6 -7.61 17.15 6.85
CA ALA A 6 -8.33 16.38 5.84
C ALA A 6 -7.56 16.31 4.50
N PHE A 7 -6.90 17.41 4.13
CA PHE A 7 -6.05 17.46 2.95
C PHE A 7 -4.84 16.53 3.06
N ALA A 8 -4.11 16.58 4.18
CA ALA A 8 -2.95 15.72 4.39
C ALA A 8 -3.32 14.22 4.43
N GLU A 9 -4.48 13.87 5.01
CA GLU A 9 -5.02 12.50 4.96
C GLU A 9 -5.35 12.06 3.52
N ALA A 10 -5.91 12.95 2.70
CA ALA A 10 -6.17 12.67 1.29
C ALA A 10 -4.86 12.43 0.51
N GLN A 11 -3.82 13.22 0.78
CA GLN A 11 -2.51 13.00 0.18
C GLN A 11 -1.90 11.65 0.57
N LEU A 12 -2.04 11.24 1.84
CA LEU A 12 -1.56 9.95 2.32
C LEU A 12 -2.29 8.77 1.67
N ARG A 13 -3.62 8.87 1.51
CA ARG A 13 -4.41 7.89 0.73
C ARG A 13 -3.95 7.83 -0.72
N SER A 14 -3.72 8.98 -1.35
CA SER A 14 -3.22 9.02 -2.73
C SER A 14 -1.79 8.45 -2.86
N LEU A 15 -0.93 8.61 -1.84
CA LEU A 15 0.38 7.94 -1.79
C LEU A 15 0.22 6.42 -1.64
N SER A 16 -0.72 5.96 -0.81
CA SER A 16 -1.04 4.53 -0.69
C SER A 16 -1.42 3.93 -2.05
N ASP A 17 -2.28 4.61 -2.81
CA ASP A 17 -2.70 4.14 -4.14
C ASP A 17 -1.54 4.17 -5.15
N CYS A 18 -0.63 5.14 -5.02
CA CYS A 18 0.62 5.18 -5.79
C CYS A 18 1.50 3.96 -5.49
N LEU A 19 1.75 3.68 -4.21
CA LEU A 19 2.56 2.55 -3.78
C LEU A 19 1.98 1.21 -4.23
N GLU A 20 0.65 1.04 -4.12
CA GLU A 20 -0.03 -0.17 -4.61
C GLU A 20 0.18 -0.33 -6.12
N ARG A 21 -0.01 0.74 -6.92
CA ARG A 21 0.24 0.70 -8.37
C ARG A 21 1.69 0.34 -8.70
N VAL A 22 2.65 0.98 -8.02
CA VAL A 22 4.09 0.74 -8.19
C VAL A 22 4.43 -0.72 -7.85
N LEU A 23 4.00 -1.21 -6.69
CA LEU A 23 4.22 -2.60 -6.28
C LEU A 23 3.57 -3.60 -7.26
N LEU A 24 2.44 -3.24 -7.86
CA LEU A 24 1.80 -4.03 -8.93
C LEU A 24 2.52 -3.92 -10.29
N SER A 25 3.27 -2.83 -10.55
CA SER A 25 3.88 -2.54 -11.85
C SER A 25 5.39 -2.74 -11.98
N ILE A 26 6.21 -2.69 -10.92
CA ILE A 26 7.68 -2.93 -10.91
C ILE A 26 8.06 -4.27 -11.58
N THR A 27 7.96 -4.39 -12.89
CA THR A 27 8.83 -5.34 -13.59
C THR A 27 10.25 -4.97 -13.18
N PRO A 28 11.10 -5.92 -12.75
CA PRO A 28 12.48 -5.62 -12.43
C PRO A 28 13.12 -5.08 -13.71
N ASP A 29 13.16 -3.77 -13.81
CA ASP A 29 13.89 -3.06 -14.84
C ASP A 29 15.19 -2.72 -14.14
N GLU A 30 16.25 -3.48 -14.43
CA GLU A 30 17.54 -3.44 -13.74
C GLU A 30 18.13 -2.01 -13.71
N GLU A 31 17.67 -1.12 -14.59
CA GLU A 31 18.07 0.29 -14.64
C GLU A 31 17.34 1.19 -13.62
N ALA A 32 16.10 0.85 -13.21
CA ALA A 32 15.32 1.64 -12.25
C ALA A 32 15.67 1.31 -10.79
N GLU A 33 16.04 0.06 -10.49
CA GLU A 33 16.44 -0.39 -9.15
C GLU A 33 17.74 0.26 -8.68
N ASN A 34 18.61 0.72 -9.60
CA ASN A 34 19.90 1.34 -9.23
C ASN A 34 19.82 2.83 -8.85
N CYS A 35 18.64 3.47 -8.90
CA CYS A 35 18.49 4.91 -8.68
C CYS A 35 17.60 5.31 -7.50
N LEU A 36 16.99 4.36 -6.79
CA LEU A 36 16.09 4.68 -5.69
C LEU A 36 16.86 4.74 -4.37
N THR A 37 16.77 5.86 -3.68
CA THR A 37 17.36 6.01 -2.33
C THR A 37 16.35 5.72 -1.22
N LEU A 38 15.04 5.77 -1.53
CA LEU A 38 13.88 5.50 -0.67
C LEU A 38 13.99 6.04 0.78
N PHE A 39 14.77 7.08 1.01
CA PHE A 39 15.07 7.61 2.34
C PHE A 39 13.84 8.27 2.95
N ALA A 40 13.12 9.07 2.18
CA ALA A 40 11.86 9.69 2.58
C ALA A 40 10.78 8.62 2.79
N CYS A 41 10.73 7.60 1.92
CA CYS A 41 9.79 6.48 2.06
C CYS A 41 10.03 5.69 3.36
N TYR A 42 11.28 5.34 3.64
CA TYR A 42 11.70 4.68 4.87
C TYR A 42 11.43 5.56 6.11
N GLY A 43 11.75 6.85 6.02
CA GLY A 43 11.53 7.83 7.08
C GLY A 43 10.06 7.98 7.42
N LEU A 44 9.19 8.11 6.42
CA LEU A 44 7.74 8.16 6.62
C LEU A 44 7.23 6.86 7.25
N ALA A 45 7.66 5.70 6.76
CA ALA A 45 7.28 4.41 7.34
C ALA A 45 7.66 4.32 8.82
N SER A 46 8.87 4.74 9.19
CA SER A 46 9.36 4.78 10.56
C SER A 46 8.51 5.68 11.46
N VAL A 47 8.24 6.91 11.01
CA VAL A 47 7.43 7.90 11.74
C VAL A 47 6.00 7.39 11.95
N LEU A 48 5.37 6.83 10.92
CA LEU A 48 4.02 6.28 11.04
C LEU A 48 3.99 5.05 11.96
N ALA A 49 5.01 4.18 11.87
CA ALA A 49 5.11 2.97 12.69
C ALA A 49 5.23 3.32 14.17
N GLU A 50 6.10 4.26 14.53
CA GLU A 50 6.24 4.75 15.89
C GLU A 50 4.88 5.21 16.43
N ARG A 51 4.12 5.98 15.64
CA ARG A 51 2.81 6.52 16.03
C ARG A 51 1.75 5.44 16.21
N THR A 52 1.77 4.39 15.39
CA THR A 52 0.87 3.24 15.55
C THR A 52 1.13 2.44 16.84
N ILE A 53 2.39 2.42 17.32
CA ILE A 53 2.81 1.69 18.51
C ILE A 53 2.62 2.53 19.79
N THR A 54 2.96 3.82 19.77
CA THR A 54 3.10 4.64 20.98
C THR A 54 1.91 5.56 21.28
N PHE A 55 1.15 6.04 20.29
CA PHE A 55 0.11 7.05 20.53
C PHE A 55 -1.03 7.00 19.50
N ARG A 56 -2.11 6.26 19.79
CA ARG A 56 -3.33 6.26 18.96
C ARG A 56 -4.04 7.63 18.90
N THR A 57 -3.64 8.61 19.70
CA THR A 57 -4.38 9.87 19.88
C THR A 57 -3.68 11.11 19.30
N ASN A 58 -2.37 11.06 19.02
CA ASN A 58 -1.62 12.23 18.55
C ASN A 58 -1.33 12.14 17.05
N ARG A 59 -2.13 12.87 16.27
CA ARG A 59 -1.97 13.01 14.83
C ARG A 59 -0.69 13.78 14.50
N LEU A 60 -0.10 13.47 13.35
CA LEU A 60 0.92 14.34 12.77
C LEU A 60 0.24 15.64 12.34
N GLY A 61 0.94 16.77 12.50
CA GLY A 61 0.47 18.03 11.93
C GLY A 61 0.34 17.90 10.41
N GLY A 62 -0.73 18.46 9.83
CA GLY A 62 -1.00 18.36 8.39
C GLY A 62 0.20 18.78 7.54
N ASP A 63 0.82 19.90 7.88
CA ASP A 63 2.00 20.44 7.18
C ASP A 63 3.26 19.56 7.32
N VAL A 64 3.34 18.73 8.37
CA VAL A 64 4.44 17.76 8.54
C VAL A 64 4.17 16.56 7.65
N LEU A 65 2.95 16.03 7.69
CA LEU A 65 2.54 14.88 6.90
C LEU A 65 2.65 15.17 5.39
N GLU A 66 2.19 16.35 4.95
CA GLU A 66 2.30 16.81 3.57
C GLU A 66 3.77 16.83 3.10
N ARG A 67 4.68 17.43 3.87
CA ARG A 67 6.11 17.48 3.50
C ARG A 67 6.73 16.09 3.39
N LEU A 68 6.36 15.17 4.28
CA LEU A 68 6.86 13.79 4.24
C LEU A 68 6.31 13.03 3.03
N VAL A 69 5.01 13.21 2.72
CA VAL A 69 4.38 12.62 1.54
C VAL A 69 5.01 13.13 0.25
N GLU A 70 5.26 14.44 0.15
CA GLU A 70 5.92 15.04 -1.00
C GLU A 70 7.33 14.49 -1.21
N GLY A 71 8.11 14.33 -0.14
CA GLY A 71 9.42 13.67 -0.21
C GLY A 71 9.33 12.25 -0.77
N CYS A 72 8.34 11.46 -0.34
CA CYS A 72 8.12 10.13 -0.89
C CYS A 72 7.75 10.19 -2.38
N ARG A 73 6.92 11.13 -2.80
CA ARG A 73 6.54 11.27 -4.23
C ARG A 73 7.72 11.61 -5.11
N GLN A 74 8.64 12.46 -4.64
CA GLN A 74 9.85 12.80 -5.39
C GLN A 74 10.73 11.57 -5.61
N GLU A 75 10.87 10.71 -4.60
CA GLU A 75 11.61 9.44 -4.72
C GLU A 75 10.92 8.42 -5.63
N LEU A 76 9.58 8.39 -5.64
CA LEU A 76 8.78 7.46 -6.45
C LEU A 76 8.54 7.93 -7.88
N ALA A 77 8.76 9.22 -8.19
CA ALA A 77 8.53 9.79 -9.51
C ALA A 77 9.20 9.00 -10.65
N PRO A 78 10.46 8.53 -10.54
CA PRO A 78 11.08 7.70 -11.57
C PRO A 78 10.30 6.41 -11.87
N LEU A 79 9.72 5.78 -10.86
CA LEU A 79 8.94 4.54 -10.98
C LEU A 79 7.57 4.79 -11.62
N GLU A 80 6.92 5.91 -11.33
CA GLU A 80 5.65 6.27 -11.97
C GLU A 80 5.83 6.54 -13.48
N TRP A 81 6.94 7.16 -13.87
CA TRP A 81 7.25 7.48 -15.27
C TRP A 81 7.65 6.23 -16.08
N GLY A 82 8.32 5.25 -15.47
CA GLY A 82 8.61 3.94 -16.09
C GLY A 82 7.35 3.12 -16.32
N GLY A 83 6.43 3.10 -15.36
CA GLY A 83 5.16 2.36 -15.42
C GLY A 83 4.23 2.83 -16.56
N ASP A 84 4.26 4.11 -16.92
CA ASP A 84 3.45 4.66 -18.01
C ASP A 84 3.93 4.21 -19.40
N LYS A 85 5.22 3.89 -19.56
CA LYS A 85 5.76 3.26 -20.78
C LYS A 85 5.49 1.75 -20.83
N ALA A 86 5.34 1.11 -19.67
CA ALA A 86 5.02 -0.31 -19.55
C ALA A 86 3.51 -0.63 -19.65
N LYS A 87 2.64 0.40 -19.84
CA LYS A 87 1.20 0.27 -20.13
C LYS A 87 0.97 -0.60 -21.38
N GLY A 88 0.94 -1.90 -21.17
CA GLY A 88 0.83 -2.91 -22.21
C GLY A 88 1.24 -4.32 -21.74
N ARG A 89 2.05 -4.42 -20.68
CA ARG A 89 2.39 -5.71 -20.08
C ARG A 89 1.95 -5.77 -18.62
N LEU A 90 0.78 -6.36 -18.38
CA LEU A 90 0.57 -7.18 -17.17
C LEU A 90 1.47 -8.42 -17.26
N ALA A 91 2.79 -8.23 -17.43
CA ALA A 91 3.74 -9.32 -17.42
C ALA A 91 3.91 -9.71 -15.96
N LYS A 92 3.42 -10.89 -15.62
CA LYS A 92 3.75 -11.52 -14.35
C LYS A 92 5.28 -11.60 -14.24
N ARG A 93 5.79 -11.31 -13.05
CA ARG A 93 7.21 -11.34 -12.72
C ARG A 93 7.56 -12.71 -12.21
N LEU A 94 8.75 -13.22 -12.52
CA LEU A 94 9.23 -14.42 -11.85
C LEU A 94 9.24 -14.18 -10.34
N VAL A 95 8.83 -15.19 -9.56
CA VAL A 95 8.99 -15.14 -8.11
C VAL A 95 10.47 -14.96 -7.81
N PRO A 96 10.88 -13.87 -7.14
CA PRO A 96 12.28 -13.71 -6.81
C PRO A 96 12.67 -14.68 -5.69
N SER A 97 13.93 -15.09 -5.64
CA SER A 97 14.45 -15.90 -4.53
C SER A 97 14.41 -15.14 -3.21
N GLU A 98 14.58 -13.82 -3.27
CA GLU A 98 14.50 -12.88 -2.15
C GLU A 98 13.82 -11.59 -2.61
N ILE A 99 13.00 -10.98 -1.74
CA ILE A 99 12.40 -9.68 -2.02
C ILE A 99 13.48 -8.62 -1.80
N SER A 100 13.64 -7.69 -2.74
CA SER A 100 14.63 -6.60 -2.63
C SER A 100 14.34 -5.68 -1.44
N GLU A 101 15.36 -5.02 -0.89
CA GLU A 101 15.22 -4.06 0.20
C GLU A 101 14.26 -2.92 -0.17
N ASP A 102 14.28 -2.51 -1.44
CA ASP A 102 13.37 -1.50 -1.98
C ASP A 102 11.91 -1.97 -1.94
N GLU A 103 11.63 -3.17 -2.48
CA GLU A 103 10.27 -3.72 -2.44
C GLU A 103 9.80 -3.95 -1.00
N MET A 104 10.69 -4.40 -0.10
CA MET A 104 10.40 -4.50 1.33
C MET A 104 10.05 -3.15 1.94
N THR A 105 10.80 -2.08 1.61
CA THR A 105 10.56 -0.73 2.10
C THR A 105 9.21 -0.18 1.62
N LEU A 106 8.89 -0.36 0.34
CA LEU A 106 7.62 0.07 -0.23
C LEU A 106 6.43 -0.70 0.36
N ARG A 107 6.55 -2.03 0.52
CA ARG A 107 5.52 -2.86 1.18
C ARG A 107 5.35 -2.47 2.65
N TRP A 108 6.44 -2.16 3.35
CA TRP A 108 6.40 -1.72 4.74
C TRP A 108 5.71 -0.36 4.87
N LEU A 109 6.06 0.61 4.02
CA LEU A 109 5.41 1.92 3.99
C LEU A 109 3.91 1.80 3.73
N LEU A 110 3.51 1.01 2.72
CA LEU A 110 2.10 0.78 2.39
C LEU A 110 1.33 0.22 3.61
N SER A 111 1.83 -0.84 4.23
CA SER A 111 1.21 -1.45 5.42
C SER A 111 1.13 -0.49 6.61
N THR A 112 2.11 0.41 6.75
CA THR A 112 2.16 1.35 7.87
C THR A 112 1.21 2.54 7.65
N ILE A 113 1.06 3.01 6.40
CA ILE A 113 0.04 3.99 6.03
C ILE A 113 -1.36 3.47 6.39
N GLU A 114 -1.67 2.22 6.05
CA GLU A 114 -2.96 1.62 6.36
C GLU A 114 -3.22 1.58 7.87
N ARG A 115 -2.26 1.07 8.64
CA ARG A 115 -2.36 0.99 10.11
C ARG A 115 -2.48 2.37 10.75
N TYR A 116 -1.82 3.37 10.17
CA TYR A 116 -1.94 4.75 10.64
C TYR A 116 -3.35 5.29 10.40
N LEU A 117 -3.87 5.16 9.18
CA LEU A 117 -5.23 5.59 8.84
C LEU A 117 -6.29 4.85 9.67
N GLU A 118 -6.12 3.54 9.89
CA GLU A 118 -6.90 2.76 10.85
C GLU A 118 -6.86 3.43 12.23
N GLY A 119 -5.68 3.70 12.78
CA GLY A 119 -5.55 4.38 14.07
C GLY A 119 -6.26 5.75 14.18
N LEU A 120 -6.45 6.46 13.06
CA LEU A 120 -7.17 7.73 12.99
C LEU A 120 -8.70 7.58 12.98
N GLU A 121 -9.17 6.40 12.57
CA GLU A 121 -10.56 6.00 12.38
C GLU A 121 -10.91 4.81 13.29
N PRO A 122 -10.65 4.87 14.62
CA PRO A 122 -10.71 3.71 15.51
C PRO A 122 -12.09 3.05 15.58
N GLU A 123 -13.16 3.82 15.41
CA GLU A 123 -14.54 3.33 15.31
C GLU A 123 -14.77 2.42 14.08
N TYR A 124 -13.90 2.51 13.08
CA TYR A 124 -13.93 1.71 11.87
C TYR A 124 -12.90 0.55 11.88
N VAL A 125 -11.83 0.64 12.67
CA VAL A 125 -10.78 -0.42 12.78
C VAL A 125 -11.34 -1.73 13.31
N ALA A 126 -12.30 -1.67 14.24
CA ALA A 126 -12.94 -2.85 14.78
C ALA A 126 -13.90 -3.52 13.78
N LEU A 127 -14.19 -2.88 12.65
CA LEU A 127 -15.12 -3.42 11.65
C LEU A 127 -14.42 -4.48 10.78
N PRO A 128 -15.06 -5.64 10.56
CA PRO A 128 -14.53 -6.70 9.70
C PRO A 128 -14.17 -6.21 8.28
N VAL A 129 -14.89 -5.20 7.77
CA VAL A 129 -14.68 -4.62 6.44
C VAL A 129 -13.25 -4.10 6.26
N HIS A 130 -12.66 -3.44 7.26
CA HIS A 130 -11.32 -2.85 7.14
C HIS A 130 -10.24 -3.94 7.07
N GLN A 131 -10.35 -4.96 7.93
CA GLN A 131 -9.46 -6.11 7.91
C GLN A 131 -9.55 -6.89 6.58
N LEU A 132 -10.77 -7.06 6.05
CA LEU A 132 -10.98 -7.71 4.76
C LEU A 132 -10.42 -6.90 3.59
N ARG A 133 -10.57 -5.57 3.59
CA ARG A 133 -9.97 -4.71 2.55
C ARG A 133 -8.45 -4.80 2.53
N ARG A 134 -7.82 -4.84 3.71
CA ARG A 134 -6.38 -5.07 3.84
C ARG A 134 -5.97 -6.44 3.28
N ALA A 135 -6.69 -7.49 3.64
CA ALA A 135 -6.45 -8.83 3.10
C ALA A 135 -6.59 -8.88 1.57
N VAL A 136 -7.59 -8.20 0.99
CA VAL A 136 -7.74 -8.08 -0.47
C VAL A 136 -6.50 -7.45 -1.10
N ARG A 137 -5.98 -6.37 -0.51
CA ARG A 137 -4.79 -5.68 -1.02
C ARG A 137 -3.56 -6.57 -0.94
N ASP A 138 -3.30 -7.22 0.20
CA ASP A 138 -2.18 -8.15 0.36
C ASP A 138 -2.24 -9.28 -0.69
N VAL A 139 -3.42 -9.85 -0.90
CA VAL A 139 -3.65 -10.91 -1.91
C VAL A 139 -3.48 -10.39 -3.34
N ARG A 140 -3.89 -9.14 -3.64
CA ARG A 140 -3.65 -8.50 -4.95
C ARG A 140 -2.16 -8.33 -5.23
N LEU A 141 -1.38 -7.93 -4.22
CA LEU A 141 0.08 -7.81 -4.35
C LEU A 141 0.79 -9.15 -4.60
N MET A 142 0.12 -10.29 -4.38
CA MET A 142 0.63 -11.60 -4.74
C MET A 142 0.35 -11.98 -6.20
N GLN A 143 -0.59 -11.30 -6.87
CA GLN A 143 -0.98 -11.64 -8.25
C GLN A 143 0.11 -11.33 -9.29
N VAL A 144 1.06 -10.48 -8.92
CA VAL A 144 2.16 -10.05 -9.79
C VAL A 144 3.14 -11.18 -10.09
N TRP A 145 3.17 -12.25 -9.29
CA TRP A 145 4.15 -13.31 -9.44
C TRP A 145 3.69 -14.44 -10.37
N ASP A 146 4.62 -14.90 -11.19
CA ASP A 146 4.52 -16.09 -12.02
C ASP A 146 5.10 -17.28 -11.25
N VAL A 147 4.20 -18.12 -10.76
CA VAL A 147 4.53 -19.30 -9.95
C VAL A 147 4.38 -20.53 -10.84
N ILE A 148 5.32 -21.47 -10.73
CA ILE A 148 5.32 -22.74 -11.50
C ILE A 148 4.03 -23.56 -11.27
N ASP A 149 3.42 -23.45 -10.08
CA ASP A 149 2.17 -24.13 -9.75
C ASP A 149 0.99 -23.57 -10.58
N ALA A 150 0.50 -24.37 -11.53
CA ALA A 150 -0.67 -24.06 -12.35
C ALA A 150 -1.95 -23.78 -11.54
N GLY A 151 -2.04 -24.30 -10.30
CA GLY A 151 -3.14 -24.07 -9.37
C GLY A 151 -3.04 -22.75 -8.60
N TYR A 152 -1.89 -22.08 -8.58
CA TYR A 152 -1.66 -20.85 -7.80
C TYR A 152 -2.62 -19.73 -8.22
N GLN A 153 -2.57 -19.33 -9.49
CA GLN A 153 -3.36 -18.21 -10.02
C GLN A 153 -4.89 -18.45 -9.96
N PRO A 154 -5.42 -19.65 -10.26
CA PRO A 154 -6.84 -19.96 -10.02
C PRO A 154 -7.26 -19.85 -8.55
N LYS A 155 -6.48 -20.41 -7.61
CA LYS A 155 -6.79 -20.36 -6.17
C LYS A 155 -6.75 -18.93 -5.63
N LEU A 156 -5.78 -18.13 -6.06
CA LEU A 156 -5.64 -16.73 -5.64
C LEU A 156 -6.83 -15.89 -6.11
N ARG A 157 -7.28 -16.07 -7.36
CA ARG A 157 -8.49 -15.42 -7.89
C ARG A 157 -9.76 -15.84 -7.15
N LEU A 158 -9.87 -17.12 -6.77
CA LEU A 158 -10.99 -17.61 -5.98
C LEU A 158 -11.00 -16.98 -4.58
N ALA A 159 -9.85 -16.92 -3.91
CA ALA A 159 -9.70 -16.28 -2.62
C ALA A 159 -10.09 -14.79 -2.66
N LEU A 160 -9.66 -14.05 -3.68
CA LEU A 160 -10.07 -12.65 -3.88
C LEU A 160 -11.59 -12.50 -4.00
N ARG A 161 -12.24 -13.34 -4.82
CA ARG A 161 -13.71 -13.31 -4.95
C ARG A 161 -14.41 -13.56 -3.61
N HIS A 162 -13.89 -14.49 -2.81
CA HIS A 162 -14.45 -14.77 -1.48
C HIS A 162 -14.27 -13.60 -0.52
N LEU A 163 -13.10 -12.96 -0.51
CA LEU A 163 -12.84 -11.77 0.30
C LEU A 163 -13.74 -10.60 -0.12
N GLU A 164 -13.86 -10.33 -1.43
CA GLU A 164 -14.74 -9.29 -1.96
C GLU A 164 -16.21 -9.56 -1.62
N SER A 165 -16.65 -10.82 -1.69
CA SER A 165 -18.00 -11.21 -1.27
C SER A 165 -18.21 -11.02 0.25
N ALA A 166 -17.19 -11.33 1.06
CA ALA A 166 -17.23 -11.13 2.50
C ALA A 166 -17.30 -9.64 2.88
N ILE A 167 -16.63 -8.76 2.11
CA ILE A 167 -16.73 -7.30 2.28
C ILE A 167 -18.16 -6.85 2.05
N VAL A 168 -18.77 -7.23 0.91
CA VAL A 168 -20.17 -6.87 0.61
C VAL A 168 -21.10 -7.39 1.70
N GLY A 169 -20.91 -8.62 2.17
CA GLY A 169 -21.69 -9.18 3.27
C GLY A 169 -21.52 -8.39 4.58
N ALA A 170 -20.30 -7.99 4.92
CA ALA A 170 -19.99 -7.22 6.12
C ALA A 170 -20.48 -5.75 6.05
N GLU A 171 -20.50 -5.15 4.86
CA GLU A 171 -21.05 -3.80 4.63
C GLU A 171 -22.59 -3.78 4.75
N CYS A 172 -23.25 -4.86 4.31
CA CYS A 172 -24.70 -5.02 4.37
C CYS A 172 -25.21 -5.56 5.73
N ALA A 173 -24.32 -5.98 6.63
CA ALA A 173 -24.71 -6.47 7.95
C ALA A 173 -25.30 -5.33 8.79
N PRO A 174 -26.44 -5.55 9.48
CA PRO A 174 -27.00 -4.54 10.36
C PRO A 174 -25.99 -4.18 11.45
N ARG A 175 -25.76 -2.87 11.63
CA ARG A 175 -24.93 -2.34 12.71
C ARG A 175 -25.73 -2.50 14.01
N ASN A 176 -25.28 -3.39 14.88
CA ASN A 176 -25.80 -3.50 16.24
C ASN A 176 -25.47 -2.24 17.05
#